data_AF-A0A2E1Q130-F1
#
_entry.id   AF-A0A2E1Q130-F1
#
_cell.length_a   1.000
_cell.length_b   1.000
_cell.length_c   1.000
_cell.angle_alpha   90.00
_cell.angle_beta   90.00
_cell.angle_gamma   90.00
#
_symmetry.space_group_name_H-M   'P 1'
#
loop_
_entity.id
_entity.type
_entity.pdbx_description
1 polymer ?
#
loop_
_entity_poly.entity_id
_entity_poly.type
_entity_poly.pdbx_seq_one_letter_code
_entity_poly.pdbx_strand_id
1 'polypeptide(L)'
;MKNIVFTLIFAGLGNSVLAASISQEPIAPIYAADQEVVTTKAMELEQQQFEEIASLNSSKARLTSARLVLTQIQKDYDRTKKLVDAGRMSEAHLQSVKLRLMQQESYVVQIEGQMLDQRTAIEVSQFHLLDEGNPSTDYRRSIAEGMKSSMERKLSQLKEALSSAEANRDYFKQREENGRQLLEKNIISQAEYERRVLDLQQSEEEILSTKARADGVKQTLVGLKKSIERL
;
A
#
# COMPACT_ATOMS: atom_id res chain seq x y z
N MET A 1 29.82 9.13 -33.83
CA MET A 1 28.41 9.17 -33.38
C MET A 1 28.42 8.79 -31.91
N LYS A 2 27.79 9.60 -31.06
CA LYS A 2 27.96 9.60 -29.61
C LYS A 2 27.24 8.41 -28.95
N ASN A 3 27.97 7.64 -28.15
CA ASN A 3 27.43 6.65 -27.22
C ASN A 3 26.65 7.37 -26.11
N ILE A 4 25.35 7.12 -26.03
CA ILE A 4 24.54 7.50 -24.86
C ILE A 4 24.52 6.28 -23.94
N VAL A 5 25.42 6.30 -22.96
CA VAL A 5 25.37 5.42 -21.79
C VAL A 5 24.14 5.83 -20.99
N PHE A 6 23.13 4.96 -20.92
CA PHE A 6 21.99 5.13 -20.04
C PHE A 6 22.45 4.81 -18.60
N THR A 7 23.08 5.78 -17.96
CA THR A 7 23.34 5.72 -16.52
C THR A 7 21.99 5.95 -15.81
N LEU A 8 21.29 4.86 -15.49
CA LEU A 8 20.17 4.90 -14.55
C LEU A 8 20.73 5.21 -13.16
N ILE A 9 20.75 6.50 -12.85
CA ILE A 9 20.99 7.03 -11.52
C ILE A 9 19.87 6.47 -10.62
N PHE A 10 20.18 5.43 -9.85
CA PHE A 10 19.45 5.11 -8.62
C PHE A 10 19.78 6.20 -7.60
N ALA A 11 19.20 7.39 -7.80
CA ALA A 11 19.09 8.38 -6.76
C ALA A 11 17.98 7.90 -5.84
N GLY A 12 18.31 7.77 -4.56
CA GLY A 12 17.37 7.40 -3.52
C GLY A 12 16.10 8.24 -3.58
N LEU A 13 14.98 7.57 -3.86
CA LEU A 13 13.77 7.77 -3.08
C LEU A 13 14.09 7.06 -1.75
N GLY A 14 14.71 7.73 -0.78
CA GLY A 14 14.05 8.83 -0.11
C GLY A 14 13.20 8.20 0.97
N ASN A 15 13.89 7.83 2.06
CA ASN A 15 13.30 7.50 3.35
C ASN A 15 12.11 8.41 3.70
N SER A 16 11.27 7.91 4.61
CA SER A 16 10.55 8.71 5.60
C SER A 16 9.30 9.48 5.14
N VAL A 17 8.26 8.77 4.71
CA VAL A 17 6.88 9.23 5.02
C VAL A 17 6.03 8.16 5.71
N LEU A 18 6.31 6.86 5.51
CA LEU A 18 5.61 5.77 6.22
C LEU A 18 6.33 5.25 7.46
N ALA A 19 7.57 5.67 7.71
CA ALA A 19 8.27 5.41 8.97
C ALA A 19 7.78 6.32 10.12
N ALA A 20 6.52 6.74 10.09
CA ALA A 20 5.83 7.03 11.33
C ALA A 20 5.78 5.70 12.06
N SER A 21 6.72 5.51 13.00
CA SER A 21 6.81 4.35 13.87
C SER A 21 5.42 3.90 14.26
N ILE A 22 4.94 2.82 13.65
CA ILE A 22 3.80 2.07 14.15
C ILE A 22 4.20 1.74 15.58
N SER A 23 3.66 2.47 16.57
CA SER A 23 4.11 2.29 17.94
C SER A 23 3.89 0.82 18.29
N GLN A 24 4.94 0.16 18.79
CA GLN A 24 4.84 -1.23 19.23
C GLN A 24 3.94 -1.36 20.46
N GLU A 25 3.64 -0.24 21.12
CA GLU A 25 2.79 -0.22 22.29
C GLU A 25 1.39 -0.76 21.97
N PRO A 26 0.90 -1.70 22.79
CA PRO A 26 -0.47 -2.17 22.67
C PRO A 26 -1.42 -1.01 22.91
N ILE A 27 -2.43 -0.88 22.03
CA ILE A 27 -3.50 0.08 22.22
C ILE A 27 -4.41 -0.51 23.30
N ALA A 28 -4.48 0.15 24.46
CA ALA A 28 -5.36 -0.26 25.55
C ALA A 28 -6.82 -0.02 25.13
N PRO A 29 -7.70 -1.02 25.26
CA PRO A 29 -9.11 -0.83 24.94
C PRO A 29 -9.79 0.09 25.95
N ILE A 30 -10.89 0.72 25.52
CA ILE A 30 -11.83 1.43 26.39
C ILE A 30 -13.06 0.55 26.54
N TYR A 31 -13.45 0.28 27.78
CA TYR A 31 -14.60 -0.55 28.10
C TYR A 31 -15.87 0.32 28.23
N ALA A 32 -17.01 -0.18 27.76
CA ALA A 32 -18.29 0.48 27.98
C ALA A 32 -18.66 0.50 29.47
N ALA A 33 -18.22 -0.51 30.23
CA ALA A 33 -18.45 -0.62 31.67
C ALA A 33 -17.80 0.50 32.50
N ASP A 34 -16.78 1.18 31.95
CA ASP A 34 -16.07 2.28 32.62
C ASP A 34 -16.72 3.65 32.36
N GLN A 35 -17.81 3.72 31.59
CA GLN A 35 -18.48 4.96 31.20
C GLN A 35 -19.53 5.41 32.23
N GLU A 36 -19.78 6.73 32.32
CA GLU A 36 -20.85 7.27 33.15
C GLU A 36 -22.25 6.81 32.68
N VAL A 37 -22.42 6.66 31.36
CA VAL A 37 -23.64 6.14 30.74
C VAL A 37 -23.31 4.95 29.83
N VAL A 38 -23.84 3.78 30.19
CA VAL A 38 -23.71 2.57 29.36
C VAL A 38 -24.92 2.45 28.44
N THR A 39 -24.66 2.40 27.14
CA THR A 39 -25.71 2.23 26.11
C THR A 39 -25.45 0.97 25.28
N THR A 40 -26.47 0.46 24.59
CA THR A 40 -26.31 -0.64 23.63
C THR A 40 -25.29 -0.28 22.54
N LYS A 41 -25.28 0.98 22.10
CA LYS A 41 -24.34 1.48 21.10
C LYS A 41 -22.90 1.53 21.62
N ALA A 42 -22.70 1.85 22.89
CA ALA A 42 -21.39 1.75 23.54
C ALA A 42 -20.88 0.30 23.55
N MET A 43 -21.74 -0.69 23.84
CA MET A 43 -21.35 -2.10 23.76
C MET A 43 -20.99 -2.56 22.33
N GLU A 44 -21.71 -2.06 21.32
CA GLU A 44 -21.41 -2.33 19.91
C GLU A 44 -20.05 -1.72 19.48
N LEU A 45 -19.77 -0.49 19.90
CA LEU A 45 -18.49 0.18 19.64
C LEU A 45 -17.32 -0.50 20.35
N GLU A 46 -17.53 -0.97 21.59
CA GLU A 46 -16.56 -1.79 22.32
C GLU A 46 -16.25 -3.09 21.57
N GLN A 47 -17.28 -3.81 21.10
CA GLN A 47 -17.08 -5.02 20.30
C GLN A 47 -16.27 -4.72 19.02
N GLN A 48 -16.63 -3.67 18.27
CA GLN A 48 -15.91 -3.26 17.06
C GLN A 48 -14.44 -2.94 17.36
N GLN A 49 -14.16 -2.29 18.50
CA GLN A 49 -12.81 -1.99 18.93
C GLN A 49 -11.97 -3.25 19.14
N PHE A 50 -12.53 -4.27 19.80
CA PHE A 50 -11.84 -5.56 20.00
C PHE A 50 -11.56 -6.27 18.68
N GLU A 51 -12.50 -6.25 17.74
CA GLU A 51 -12.32 -6.82 16.40
C GLU A 51 -11.18 -6.11 15.65
N GLU A 52 -11.11 -4.78 15.71
CA GLU A 52 -10.04 -4.00 15.09
C GLU A 52 -8.67 -4.21 15.76
N ILE A 53 -8.61 -4.35 17.09
CA ILE A 53 -7.38 -4.70 17.82
C ILE A 53 -6.88 -6.08 17.39
N ALA A 54 -7.77 -7.07 17.27
CA ALA A 54 -7.43 -8.40 16.79
C ALA A 54 -6.92 -8.35 15.33
N SER A 55 -7.58 -7.57 14.48
CA SER A 55 -7.20 -7.33 13.09
C SER A 55 -5.82 -6.68 12.98
N LEU A 56 -5.52 -5.69 13.82
CA LEU A 56 -4.20 -5.04 13.92
C LEU A 56 -3.10 -6.05 14.30
N ASN A 57 -3.35 -6.92 15.26
CA ASN A 57 -2.40 -7.97 15.65
C ASN A 57 -2.16 -8.97 14.53
N SER A 58 -3.20 -9.35 13.77
CA SER A 58 -3.05 -10.16 12.56
C SER A 58 -2.19 -9.47 11.50
N SER A 59 -2.39 -8.16 11.28
CA SER A 59 -1.59 -7.37 10.35
C SER A 59 -0.12 -7.26 10.79
N LYS A 60 0.17 -7.13 12.10
CA LYS A 60 1.53 -7.18 12.65
C LYS A 60 2.25 -8.49 12.30
N ALA A 61 1.56 -9.63 12.44
CA ALA A 61 2.10 -10.93 12.07
C ALA A 61 2.39 -11.01 10.56
N ARG A 62 1.44 -10.56 9.72
CA ARG A 62 1.61 -10.49 8.26
C ARG A 62 2.79 -9.61 7.86
N LEU A 63 2.97 -8.45 8.48
CA LEU A 63 4.09 -7.55 8.22
C LEU A 63 5.43 -8.23 8.52
N THR A 64 5.51 -8.95 9.64
CA THR A 64 6.72 -9.68 10.03
C THR A 64 7.08 -10.73 8.97
N SER A 65 6.11 -11.53 8.53
CA SER A 65 6.31 -12.50 7.44
C SER A 65 6.69 -11.82 6.12
N ALA A 66 6.03 -10.72 5.76
CA ALA A 66 6.31 -9.99 4.53
C ALA A 66 7.73 -9.39 4.50
N ARG A 67 8.23 -8.87 5.62
CA ARG A 67 9.60 -8.36 5.75
C ARG A 67 10.65 -9.46 5.66
N LEU A 68 10.36 -10.66 6.18
CA LEU A 68 11.22 -11.82 6.02
C LEU A 68 11.36 -12.19 4.54
N VAL A 69 10.24 -12.25 3.82
CA VAL A 69 10.22 -12.54 2.36
C VAL A 69 10.95 -11.46 1.58
N LEU A 70 10.76 -10.18 1.91
CA LEU A 70 11.47 -9.06 1.28
C LEU A 70 12.99 -9.22 1.43
N THR A 71 13.46 -9.53 2.65
CA THR A 71 14.87 -9.77 2.94
C THR A 71 15.44 -10.91 2.09
N GLN A 72 14.66 -11.97 1.87
CA GLN A 72 15.08 -13.09 1.03
C GLN A 72 15.15 -12.69 -0.45
N ILE A 73 14.14 -11.99 -0.98
CA ILE A 73 14.12 -11.53 -2.37
C ILE A 73 15.27 -10.53 -2.63
N GLN A 74 15.62 -9.68 -1.66
CA GLN A 74 16.76 -8.78 -1.75
C GLN A 74 18.08 -9.55 -1.96
N LYS A 75 18.28 -10.62 -1.18
CA LYS A 75 19.46 -11.49 -1.33
C LYS A 75 19.49 -12.18 -2.69
N ASP A 76 18.34 -12.63 -3.17
CA ASP A 76 18.22 -13.26 -4.49
C ASP A 76 18.50 -12.26 -5.61
N TYR A 77 18.06 -11.01 -5.47
CA TYR A 77 18.40 -9.91 -6.39
C TYR A 77 19.91 -9.65 -6.43
N ASP A 78 20.54 -9.47 -5.27
CA ASP A 78 21.99 -9.21 -5.18
C ASP A 78 22.82 -10.37 -5.74
N ARG A 79 22.39 -11.61 -5.47
CA ARG A 79 23.02 -12.82 -6.04
C ARG A 79 22.86 -12.87 -7.55
N THR A 80 21.65 -12.63 -8.05
CA THR A 80 21.35 -12.64 -9.49
C THR A 80 22.15 -11.58 -10.22
N LYS A 81 22.22 -10.37 -9.65
CA LYS A 81 23.03 -9.27 -10.20
C LYS A 81 24.49 -9.68 -10.38
N LYS A 82 25.11 -10.27 -9.36
CA LYS A 82 26.49 -10.78 -9.45
C LYS A 82 26.67 -11.85 -10.54
N LEU A 83 25.67 -12.70 -10.75
CA LEU A 83 25.73 -13.74 -11.78
C LEU A 83 25.57 -13.17 -13.19
N VAL A 84 24.73 -12.15 -13.35
CA VAL A 84 24.58 -11.42 -14.61
C VAL A 84 25.85 -10.61 -14.93
N ASP A 85 26.40 -9.89 -13.95
CA ASP A 85 27.66 -9.14 -14.10
C ASP A 85 28.82 -10.06 -14.51
N ALA A 86 28.80 -11.32 -14.05
CA ALA A 86 29.77 -12.35 -14.43
C ALA A 86 29.46 -13.06 -15.77
N GLY A 87 28.40 -12.66 -16.49
CA GLY A 87 27.98 -13.28 -17.75
C GLY A 87 27.40 -14.69 -17.62
N ARG A 88 27.07 -15.13 -16.39
CA ARG A 88 26.60 -16.49 -16.07
C ARG A 88 25.08 -16.62 -16.05
N MET A 89 24.37 -15.52 -16.28
CA MET A 89 22.91 -15.45 -16.23
C MET A 89 22.40 -14.34 -17.14
N SER A 90 21.15 -14.46 -17.62
CA SER A 90 20.56 -13.46 -18.50
C SER A 90 20.07 -12.23 -17.74
N GLU A 91 20.19 -11.06 -18.39
CA GLU A 91 19.63 -9.80 -17.90
C GLU A 91 18.11 -9.91 -17.65
N ALA A 92 17.40 -10.69 -18.46
CA ALA A 92 15.98 -10.96 -18.28
C ALA A 92 15.65 -11.60 -16.93
N HIS A 93 16.54 -12.45 -16.40
CA HIS A 93 16.38 -13.04 -15.07
C HIS A 93 16.55 -11.99 -13.97
N LEU A 94 17.53 -11.10 -14.11
CA LEU A 94 17.73 -9.98 -13.19
C LEU A 94 16.50 -9.06 -13.15
N GLN A 95 15.93 -8.72 -14.31
CA GLN A 95 14.72 -7.91 -14.38
C GLN A 95 13.51 -8.61 -13.73
N SER A 96 13.38 -9.93 -13.88
CA SER A 96 12.33 -10.71 -13.21
C SER A 96 12.47 -10.71 -11.69
N VAL A 97 13.69 -10.84 -11.16
CA VAL A 97 13.92 -10.77 -9.71
C VAL A 97 13.72 -9.35 -9.18
N LYS A 98 14.14 -8.33 -9.95
CA LYS A 98 13.90 -6.92 -9.65
C LYS A 98 12.40 -6.61 -9.54
N LEU A 99 11.59 -7.12 -10.46
CA LEU A 99 10.14 -6.94 -10.42
C LEU A 99 9.53 -7.56 -9.15
N ARG A 100 9.94 -8.79 -8.80
CA ARG A 100 9.50 -9.44 -7.55
C ARG A 100 9.90 -8.65 -6.31
N LEU A 101 11.09 -8.05 -6.33
CA LEU A 101 11.55 -7.18 -5.25
C LEU A 101 10.62 -5.97 -5.09
N MET A 102 10.36 -5.23 -6.17
CA MET A 102 9.46 -4.07 -6.17
C MET A 102 8.04 -4.44 -5.73
N GLN A 103 7.52 -5.59 -6.15
CA GLN A 103 6.20 -6.08 -5.75
C GLN A 103 6.16 -6.36 -4.24
N GLN A 104 7.20 -6.99 -3.70
CA GLN A 104 7.26 -7.28 -2.27
C GLN A 104 7.46 -6.03 -1.42
N GLU A 105 8.25 -5.05 -1.89
CA GLU A 105 8.37 -3.72 -1.25
C GLU A 105 7.00 -3.04 -1.18
N SER A 106 6.26 -3.03 -2.31
CA SER A 106 4.91 -2.48 -2.35
C SER A 106 3.96 -3.21 -1.40
N TYR A 107 4.06 -4.54 -1.27
CA TYR A 107 3.21 -5.31 -0.36
C TYR A 107 3.49 -5.01 1.11
N VAL A 108 4.76 -4.82 1.50
CA VAL A 108 5.13 -4.40 2.86
C VAL A 108 4.52 -3.04 3.17
N VAL A 109 4.66 -2.08 2.25
CA VAL A 109 4.09 -0.73 2.36
C VAL A 109 2.56 -0.77 2.50
N GLN A 110 1.88 -1.64 1.75
CA GLN A 110 0.43 -1.83 1.87
C GLN A 110 0.01 -2.34 3.26
N ILE A 111 0.73 -3.32 3.81
CA ILE A 111 0.42 -3.85 5.15
C ILE A 111 0.65 -2.77 6.23
N GLU A 112 1.75 -2.02 6.13
CA GLU A 112 2.04 -0.90 7.05
C GLU A 112 0.93 0.15 6.98
N GLY A 113 0.48 0.47 5.78
CA GLY A 113 -0.66 1.33 5.55
C GLY A 113 -1.94 0.82 6.21
N GLN A 114 -2.28 -0.45 5.99
CA GLN A 114 -3.46 -1.09 6.60
C GLN A 114 -3.41 -1.02 8.13
N MET A 115 -2.24 -1.25 8.72
CA MET A 115 -2.06 -1.19 10.17
C MET A 115 -2.31 0.21 10.74
N LEU A 116 -1.86 1.25 10.02
CA LEU A 116 -2.11 2.63 10.43
C LEU A 116 -3.61 2.97 10.36
N ASP A 117 -4.31 2.46 9.34
CA ASP A 117 -5.76 2.65 9.22
C ASP A 117 -6.54 1.93 10.32
N GLN A 118 -6.16 0.68 10.65
CA GLN A 118 -6.72 -0.05 11.79
C GLN A 118 -6.49 0.70 13.11
N ARG A 119 -5.27 1.22 13.34
CA ARG A 119 -4.95 2.03 14.53
C ARG A 119 -5.86 3.25 14.65
N THR A 120 -6.07 3.97 13.56
CA THR A 120 -6.96 5.14 13.57
C THR A 120 -8.42 4.76 13.70
N ALA A 121 -8.87 3.61 13.16
CA ALA A 121 -10.21 3.12 13.41
C ALA A 121 -10.43 2.82 14.91
N ILE A 122 -9.44 2.23 15.58
CA ILE A 122 -9.46 2.01 17.03
C ILE A 122 -9.53 3.35 17.78
N GLU A 123 -8.69 4.32 17.45
CA GLU A 123 -8.69 5.66 18.07
C GLU A 123 -10.04 6.39 17.88
N VAL A 124 -10.63 6.32 16.67
CA VAL A 124 -11.94 6.92 16.39
C VAL A 124 -13.05 6.21 17.16
N SER A 125 -13.03 4.88 17.24
CA SER A 125 -13.97 4.11 18.06
C SER A 125 -13.85 4.48 19.54
N GLN A 126 -12.64 4.64 20.06
CA GLN A 126 -12.38 5.11 21.43
C GLN A 126 -12.99 6.49 21.68
N PHE A 127 -12.82 7.44 20.75
CA PHE A 127 -13.43 8.75 20.91
C PHE A 127 -14.95 8.72 20.82
N HIS A 128 -15.54 7.87 19.98
CA HIS A 128 -17.00 7.69 19.94
C HIS A 128 -17.54 7.10 21.24
N LEU A 129 -16.84 6.12 21.83
CA LEU A 129 -17.19 5.58 23.15
C LEU A 129 -17.20 6.67 24.23
N LEU A 130 -16.20 7.56 24.21
CA LEU A 130 -16.10 8.66 25.18
C LEU A 130 -17.15 9.75 24.94
N ASP A 131 -17.44 10.11 23.69
CA ASP A 131 -18.44 11.13 23.33
C ASP A 131 -19.86 10.71 23.75
N GLU A 132 -20.19 9.43 23.58
CA GLU A 132 -21.50 8.90 23.99
C GLU A 132 -21.57 8.57 25.48
N GLY A 133 -20.47 8.07 26.06
CA GLY A 133 -20.40 7.63 27.46
C GLY A 133 -20.18 8.76 28.46
N ASN A 134 -19.52 9.85 28.06
CA ASN A 134 -19.16 11.00 28.89
C ASN A 134 -19.48 12.33 28.16
N PRO A 135 -20.77 12.69 28.02
CA PRO A 135 -21.24 13.78 27.15
C PRO A 135 -20.81 15.20 27.59
N SER A 136 -20.13 15.33 28.73
CA SER A 136 -19.55 16.57 29.21
C SER A 136 -18.32 17.03 28.41
N THR A 137 -17.73 16.13 27.60
CA THR A 137 -16.57 16.43 26.75
C THR A 137 -16.92 16.19 25.28
N ASP A 138 -16.64 17.18 24.42
CA ASP A 138 -16.89 17.11 22.97
C ASP A 138 -15.66 16.57 22.23
N TYR A 139 -15.79 15.37 21.64
CA TYR A 139 -14.71 14.72 20.90
C TYR A 139 -14.84 14.80 19.37
N ARG A 140 -15.84 15.53 18.85
CA ARG A 140 -16.14 15.57 17.41
C ARG A 140 -14.97 16.06 16.56
N ARG A 141 -14.18 17.02 17.07
CA ARG A 141 -12.97 17.50 16.38
C ARG A 141 -11.91 16.39 16.30
N SER A 142 -11.61 15.70 17.40
CA SER A 142 -10.64 14.60 17.44
C SER A 142 -11.03 13.45 16.50
N ILE A 143 -12.33 13.11 16.45
CA ILE A 143 -12.88 12.12 15.52
C ILE A 143 -12.64 12.54 14.07
N ALA A 144 -13.00 13.78 13.72
CA ALA A 144 -12.83 14.30 12.37
C ALA A 144 -11.35 14.39 11.95
N GLU A 145 -10.44 14.76 12.86
CA GLU A 145 -8.99 14.75 12.63
C GLU A 145 -8.42 13.34 12.44
N GLY A 146 -8.93 12.34 13.18
CA GLY A 146 -8.61 10.93 12.97
C GLY A 146 -9.03 10.45 11.57
N MET A 147 -10.29 10.71 11.18
CA MET A 147 -10.79 10.36 9.85
C MET A 147 -10.00 11.02 8.72
N LYS A 148 -9.63 12.30 8.88
CA LYS A 148 -8.77 13.02 7.94
C LYS A 148 -7.42 12.33 7.81
N SER A 149 -6.77 12.00 8.93
CA SER A 149 -5.46 11.34 8.94
C SER A 149 -5.48 9.99 8.22
N SER A 150 -6.54 9.19 8.41
CA SER A 150 -6.71 7.93 7.67
C SER A 150 -6.87 8.17 6.16
N MET A 151 -7.69 9.14 5.76
CA MET A 151 -7.88 9.44 4.34
C MET A 151 -6.60 10.00 3.68
N GLU A 152 -5.80 10.79 4.40
CA GLU A 152 -4.49 11.28 3.90
C GLU A 152 -3.51 10.11 3.67
N ARG A 153 -3.49 9.11 4.56
CA ARG A 153 -2.68 7.90 4.38
C ARG A 153 -3.17 7.02 3.25
N LYS A 154 -4.48 6.79 3.15
CA LYS A 154 -5.08 6.04 2.04
C LYS A 154 -4.73 6.68 0.69
N LEU A 155 -4.71 8.01 0.61
CA LEU A 155 -4.25 8.72 -0.57
C LEU A 155 -2.76 8.48 -0.85
N SER A 156 -1.91 8.43 0.17
CA SER A 156 -0.49 8.09 0.03
C SER A 156 -0.30 6.67 -0.52
N GLN A 157 -0.97 5.68 0.06
CA GLN A 157 -0.92 4.28 -0.41
C GLN A 157 -1.38 4.15 -1.87
N LEU A 158 -2.43 4.87 -2.26
CA LEU A 158 -2.93 4.86 -3.64
C LEU A 158 -1.93 5.50 -4.62
N LYS A 159 -1.11 6.48 -4.19
CA LYS A 159 -0.02 7.03 -5.01
C LYS A 159 1.11 6.03 -5.20
N GLU A 160 1.45 5.27 -4.17
CA GLU A 160 2.47 4.22 -4.26
C GLU A 160 1.99 3.06 -5.13
N ALA A 161 0.74 2.63 -4.95
CA ALA A 161 0.10 1.65 -5.82
C ALA A 161 0.09 2.11 -7.28
N LEU A 162 -0.17 3.40 -7.53
CA LEU A 162 -0.11 3.97 -8.88
C LEU A 162 1.30 3.89 -9.48
N SER A 163 2.32 4.25 -8.71
CA SER A 163 3.72 4.13 -9.13
C SER A 163 4.09 2.68 -9.47
N SER A 164 3.64 1.71 -8.67
CA SER A 164 3.84 0.29 -8.92
C SER A 164 3.12 -0.19 -10.18
N ALA A 165 1.86 0.22 -10.38
CA ALA A 165 1.08 -0.09 -11.58
C ALA A 165 1.72 0.49 -12.85
N GLU A 166 2.26 1.71 -12.78
CA GLU A 166 3.01 2.34 -13.87
C GLU A 166 4.28 1.55 -14.22
N ALA A 167 5.03 1.07 -13.21
CA ALA A 167 6.19 0.21 -13.43
C ALA A 167 5.82 -1.16 -14.04
N ASN A 168 4.71 -1.78 -13.58
CA ASN A 168 4.20 -3.02 -14.16
C ASN A 168 3.82 -2.83 -15.63
N ARG A 169 3.13 -1.73 -15.94
CA ARG A 169 2.72 -1.39 -17.30
C ARG A 169 3.93 -1.20 -18.22
N ASP A 170 4.98 -0.54 -17.75
CA ASP A 170 6.20 -0.38 -18.54
C ASP A 170 6.93 -1.72 -18.79
N TYR A 171 6.92 -2.63 -17.81
CA TYR A 171 7.40 -4.00 -18.00
C TYR A 171 6.59 -4.75 -19.05
N PHE A 172 5.26 -4.74 -18.95
CA PHE A 172 4.40 -5.44 -19.91
C PHE A 172 4.49 -4.84 -21.30
N LYS A 173 4.67 -3.53 -21.41
CA LYS A 173 4.91 -2.85 -22.69
C LYS A 173 6.20 -3.35 -23.36
N GLN A 174 7.29 -3.50 -22.62
CA GLN A 174 8.53 -4.07 -23.15
C GLN A 174 8.35 -5.54 -23.56
N ARG A 175 7.57 -6.30 -22.79
CA ARG A 175 7.30 -7.72 -23.06
C ARG A 175 6.44 -7.92 -24.30
N GLU A 176 5.45 -7.05 -24.53
CA GLU A 176 4.62 -7.01 -25.74
C GLU A 176 5.47 -6.66 -26.96
N GLU A 177 6.27 -5.59 -26.90
CA GLU A 177 7.16 -5.17 -28.00
C GLU A 177 8.15 -6.29 -28.38
N ASN A 178 8.76 -6.94 -27.38
CA ASN A 178 9.59 -8.12 -27.61
C ASN A 178 8.78 -9.29 -28.19
N GLY A 179 7.55 -9.49 -27.71
CA GLY A 179 6.63 -10.50 -28.22
C GLY A 179 6.32 -10.32 -29.71
N ARG A 180 6.08 -9.08 -30.14
CA ARG A 180 5.85 -8.75 -31.55
C ARG A 180 7.04 -9.17 -32.41
N GLN A 181 8.25 -8.82 -32.00
CA GLN A 181 9.48 -9.19 -32.73
C GLN A 181 9.71 -10.71 -32.75
N LEU A 182 9.31 -11.44 -31.71
CA LEU A 182 9.42 -12.90 -31.67
C LEU A 182 8.35 -13.57 -32.54
N LEU A 183 7.15 -13.01 -32.61
CA LEU A 183 6.08 -13.48 -33.47
C LEU A 183 6.45 -13.32 -34.96
N GLU A 184 7.00 -12.16 -35.34
CA GLU A 184 7.52 -11.91 -36.70
C GLU A 184 8.57 -12.92 -37.14
N LYS A 185 9.34 -13.45 -36.17
CA LYS A 185 10.37 -14.48 -36.38
C LYS A 185 9.83 -15.91 -36.28
N ASN A 186 8.52 -16.09 -36.09
CA ASN A 186 7.87 -17.37 -35.82
C ASN A 186 8.47 -18.14 -34.63
N ILE A 187 9.00 -17.44 -33.63
CA ILE A 187 9.60 -18.03 -32.42
C ILE A 187 8.52 -18.32 -31.37
N ILE A 188 7.50 -17.47 -31.29
CA ILE A 188 6.33 -17.65 -30.43
C ILE A 188 5.06 -17.76 -31.28
N SER A 189 4.06 -18.41 -30.72
CA SER A 189 2.73 -18.51 -31.34
C SER A 189 1.94 -17.20 -31.24
N GLN A 190 0.94 -17.05 -32.12
CA GLN A 190 -0.02 -15.94 -32.07
C GLN A 190 -0.72 -15.86 -30.70
N ALA A 191 -1.11 -17.00 -30.12
CA ALA A 191 -1.76 -17.05 -28.81
C ALA A 191 -0.86 -16.53 -27.68
N GLU A 192 0.45 -16.81 -27.73
CA GLU A 192 1.40 -16.29 -26.75
C GLU A 192 1.60 -14.78 -26.88
N TYR A 193 1.54 -14.24 -28.10
CA TYR A 193 1.59 -12.80 -28.32
C TYR A 193 0.32 -12.12 -27.80
N GLU A 194 -0.87 -12.65 -28.13
CA GLU A 194 -2.16 -12.14 -27.66
C GLU A 194 -2.24 -12.10 -26.13
N ARG A 195 -1.69 -13.11 -25.44
CA ARG A 195 -1.60 -13.11 -23.98
C ARG A 195 -0.76 -11.94 -23.45
N ARG A 196 0.34 -11.58 -24.11
CA ARG A 196 1.18 -10.43 -23.72
C ARG A 196 0.46 -9.11 -23.94
N VAL A 197 -0.32 -8.99 -25.03
CA VAL A 197 -1.19 -7.83 -25.29
C VAL A 197 -2.24 -7.69 -24.19
N LEU A 198 -2.88 -8.80 -23.81
CA LEU A 198 -3.86 -8.81 -22.71
C LEU A 198 -3.23 -8.40 -21.37
N ASP A 199 -2.04 -8.92 -21.04
CA ASP A 199 -1.32 -8.54 -19.81
C ASP A 199 -1.04 -7.02 -19.77
N LEU A 200 -0.68 -6.41 -20.91
CA LEU A 200 -0.50 -4.97 -21.03
C LEU A 200 -1.81 -4.21 -20.82
N GLN A 201 -2.91 -4.62 -21.47
CA GLN A 201 -4.22 -3.98 -21.32
C GLN A 201 -4.70 -4.02 -19.86
N GLN A 202 -4.56 -5.16 -19.19
CA GLN A 202 -4.91 -5.30 -17.77
C GLN A 202 -4.12 -4.33 -16.88
N SER A 203 -2.82 -4.14 -17.16
CA SER A 203 -2.00 -3.18 -16.41
C SER A 203 -2.42 -1.72 -16.64
N GLU A 204 -2.90 -1.38 -17.84
CA GLU A 204 -3.42 -0.03 -18.14
C GLU A 204 -4.76 0.23 -17.44
N GLU A 205 -5.62 -0.78 -17.36
CA GLU A 205 -6.88 -0.71 -16.57
C GLU A 205 -6.61 -0.55 -15.07
N GLU A 206 -5.59 -1.23 -14.53
CA GLU A 206 -5.18 -1.10 -13.12
C GLU A 206 -4.77 0.34 -12.78
N ILE A 207 -4.03 1.00 -13.67
CA ILE A 207 -3.65 2.42 -13.53
C ILE A 207 -4.90 3.31 -13.48
N LEU A 208 -5.85 3.12 -14.41
CA LEU A 208 -7.07 3.92 -14.46
C LEU A 208 -7.92 3.74 -13.20
N SER A 209 -8.12 2.49 -12.77
CA SER A 209 -8.85 2.16 -11.55
C SER A 209 -8.20 2.79 -10.31
N THR A 210 -6.88 2.72 -10.20
CA THR A 210 -6.13 3.30 -9.08
C THR A 210 -6.22 4.82 -9.05
N LYS A 211 -6.13 5.48 -10.22
CA LYS A 211 -6.33 6.94 -10.35
C LYS A 211 -7.72 7.37 -9.89
N ALA A 212 -8.77 6.67 -10.34
CA ALA A 212 -10.15 6.98 -9.96
C ALA A 212 -10.36 6.85 -8.44
N ARG A 213 -9.81 5.80 -7.81
CA ARG A 213 -9.83 5.64 -6.35
C ARG A 213 -9.11 6.78 -5.63
N ALA A 214 -7.93 7.19 -6.12
CA ALA A 214 -7.17 8.29 -5.54
C ALA A 214 -7.93 9.62 -5.59
N ASP A 215 -8.62 9.89 -6.69
CA ASP A 215 -9.42 11.11 -6.85
C ASP A 215 -10.67 11.10 -5.96
N GLY A 216 -11.33 9.95 -5.80
CA GLY A 216 -12.40 9.80 -4.82
C GLY A 216 -11.96 10.13 -3.39
N VAL A 217 -10.80 9.63 -2.96
CA VAL A 217 -10.24 9.94 -1.63
C VAL A 217 -9.89 11.43 -1.49
N LYS A 218 -9.34 12.07 -2.53
CA LYS A 218 -9.09 13.52 -2.52
C LYS A 218 -10.37 14.33 -2.30
N GLN A 219 -11.47 13.96 -2.94
CA GLN A 219 -12.75 14.65 -2.77
C GLN A 219 -13.28 14.51 -1.34
N THR A 220 -13.20 13.30 -0.77
CA THR A 220 -13.56 13.06 0.64
C THR A 220 -12.71 13.91 1.59
N LEU A 221 -11.41 14.04 1.36
CA LEU A 221 -10.53 14.90 2.15
C LEU A 221 -10.92 16.38 2.11
N VAL A 222 -11.33 16.89 0.93
CA VAL A 222 -11.82 18.27 0.81
C VAL A 222 -13.10 18.46 1.64
N GLY A 223 -14.02 17.49 1.62
CA GLY A 223 -15.21 17.51 2.44
C GLY A 223 -14.90 17.52 3.94
N LEU A 224 -14.04 16.59 4.40
CA LEU A 224 -13.62 16.48 5.79
C LEU A 224 -12.96 17.77 6.30
N LYS A 225 -12.07 18.39 5.52
CA LYS A 225 -11.43 19.67 5.90
C LYS A 225 -12.44 20.78 6.15
N LYS A 226 -13.43 20.93 5.26
CA LYS A 226 -14.53 21.90 5.43
C LYS A 226 -15.38 21.63 6.66
N SER A 227 -15.61 20.36 7.01
CA SER A 227 -16.34 20.00 8.22
C SER A 227 -15.54 20.33 9.48
N ILE A 228 -14.23 20.06 9.49
CA ILE A 228 -13.34 20.39 10.62
C ILE A 228 -13.28 21.91 10.86
N GLU A 229 -13.23 22.73 9.80
CA GLU A 229 -13.24 24.19 9.92
C GLU A 229 -14.53 24.77 10.53
N ARG A 230 -15.60 23.97 10.60
CA ARG A 230 -16.91 24.37 11.14
C ARG A 230 -17.18 23.85 12.56
N LEU A 231 -16.33 22.96 13.07
CA LEU A 231 -16.36 22.43 14.44
C LEU A 231 -15.47 23.29 15.35
#